data_AF-A0A7L5DPR1-F1
#
_entry.id   AF-A0A7L5DPR1-F1
#
_cell.length_a   1.000
_cell.length_b   1.000
_cell.length_c   1.000
_cell.angle_alpha   90.00
_cell.angle_beta   90.00
_cell.angle_gamma   90.00
#
_symmetry.space_group_name_H-M   'P 1'
#
loop_
_entity.id
_entity.type
_entity.pdbx_description
1 polymer ?
#
loop_
_entity_poly.entity_id
_entity_poly.type
_entity_poly.pdbx_seq_one_letter_code
_entity_poly.pdbx_strand_id
1 'polypeptide(L)' 'MKKLTIAITDKAHDKLLELQLIRKKNKAERTSLADIAGDELSRILEATIDKK' A
#
# COMPACT_ATOMS: atom_id res chain seq x y z
N MET A 1 -13.72 12.42 2.37
CA MET A 1 -13.23 11.06 2.64
C MET A 1 -12.54 11.05 3.99
N LYS A 2 -12.84 10.08 4.88
CA LYS A 2 -12.15 9.99 6.18
C LYS A 2 -10.67 9.65 5.92
N LYS A 3 -9.74 10.50 6.37
CA LYS A 3 -8.31 10.18 6.36
C LYS A 3 -8.06 9.12 7.43
N LEU A 4 -7.68 7.91 7.02
CA LEU A 4 -7.17 6.90 7.92
C LEU A 4 -5.68 7.14 8.13
N THR A 5 -5.25 7.19 9.39
CA THR A 5 -3.83 7.30 9.74
C THR A 5 -3.43 6.01 10.45
N ILE A 6 -2.35 5.38 9.99
CA ILE A 6 -1.79 4.17 10.58
C ILE A 6 -0.31 4.38 10.88
N ALA A 7 0.14 3.85 12.01
CA ALA A 7 1.56 3.74 12.31
C ALA A 7 2.11 2.48 11.67
N ILE A 8 3.26 2.58 11.01
CA ILE A 8 3.95 1.46 10.38
C ILE A 8 5.40 1.43 10.86
N THR A 9 6.05 0.28 10.75
CA THR A 9 7.47 0.13 11.04
C THR A 9 8.32 0.69 9.89
N ASP A 10 9.58 1.04 10.18
CA ASP A 10 10.53 1.52 9.16
C ASP A 10 10.68 0.51 8.01
N LYS A 11 10.72 -0.79 8.33
CA LYS A 11 10.77 -1.87 7.33
C LYS A 11 9.55 -1.87 6.39
N ALA A 12 8.36 -1.59 6.92
CA ALA A 12 7.16 -1.49 6.09
C ALA A 12 7.19 -0.21 5.22
N HIS A 13 7.71 0.89 5.78
CA HIS A 13 7.90 2.13 5.05
C HIS A 13 8.88 1.97 3.88
N ASP A 14 10.03 1.33 4.10
CA ASP A 14 11.02 1.04 3.04
C ASP A 14 10.41 0.21 1.91
N LYS A 15 9.55 -0.76 2.25
CA LYS A 15 8.87 -1.58 1.25
C LYS A 15 7.88 -0.77 0.41
N LEU A 16 7.17 0.19 1.02
CA LEU A 16 6.28 1.09 0.28
C LEU A 16 7.07 2.00 -0.68
N LEU A 17 8.25 2.48 -0.26
CA LEU A 17 9.14 3.26 -1.14
C LEU A 17 9.64 2.43 -2.33
N GLU A 18 10.04 1.17 -2.11
CA GLU A 18 10.44 0.25 -3.17
C GLU A 18 9.30 0.05 -4.19
N LEU A 19 8.08 -0.21 -3.70
CA LEU A 19 6.89 -0.36 -4.53
C LEU A 19 6.57 0.92 -5.32
N GLN A 20 6.76 2.09 -4.71
CA GLN A 20 6.58 3.37 -5.40
C GLN A 20 7.56 3.53 -6.57
N LEU A 21 8.83 3.18 -6.38
CA LEU A 21 9.83 3.23 -7.45
C LEU A 21 9.47 2.29 -8.60
N ILE A 22 9.03 1.07 -8.29
CA ILE A 22 8.59 0.08 -9.30
C ILE A 22 7.39 0.61 -10.09
N ARG A 23 6.36 1.13 -9.41
CA ARG A 23 5.16 1.68 -10.08
C ARG A 23 5.48 2.90 -10.95
N LYS A 24 6.38 3.78 -10.50
CA LYS A 24 6.87 4.92 -11.30
C LYS A 24 7.63 4.45 -12.54
N LYS A 25 8.53 3.47 -12.39
CA LYS A 25 9.25 2.87 -13.52
C LYS A 25 8.29 2.29 -14.56
N ASN A 26 7.20 1.67 -14.09
CA ASN A 26 6.18 1.08 -14.94
C ASN A 26 5.12 2.08 -15.45
N LYS A 27 5.29 3.38 -15.19
CA LYS A 27 4.34 4.45 -15.58
C LYS A 27 2.91 4.20 -15.11
N ALA A 28 2.73 3.58 -13.94
CA ALA A 28 1.40 3.41 -13.35
C ALA A 28 0.81 4.77 -12.92
N GLU A 29 -0.51 4.90 -12.95
CA GLU A 29 -1.19 6.15 -12.57
C GLU A 29 -1.19 6.38 -11.05
N ARG A 30 -1.33 5.30 -10.26
CA ARG A 30 -1.43 5.35 -8.79
C ARG A 30 -0.10 5.02 -8.13
N THR A 31 0.74 6.04 -7.95
CA THR A 31 2.12 5.91 -7.44
C THR A 31 2.34 6.58 -6.09
N SER A 32 1.33 7.21 -5.47
CA SER A 32 1.51 7.79 -4.14
C SER A 32 1.65 6.70 -3.08
N LEU A 33 2.36 6.99 -1.98
CA LEU A 33 2.47 6.03 -0.87
C LEU A 33 1.10 5.70 -0.27
N ALA A 34 0.16 6.65 -0.27
CA ALA A 34 -1.20 6.44 0.19
C ALA A 34 -1.98 5.48 -0.72
N ASP A 35 -1.82 5.60 -2.04
CA ASP A 35 -2.43 4.66 -2.98
C ASP A 35 -1.89 3.24 -2.80
N ILE A 36 -0.56 3.12 -2.72
CA ILE A 36 0.11 1.83 -2.58
C ILE A 36 -0.24 1.17 -1.26
N ALA A 37 -0.20 1.93 -0.15
CA ALA A 37 -0.59 1.44 1.16
C ALA A 37 -2.07 1.04 1.18
N GLY A 38 -2.95 1.81 0.53
CA GLY A 38 -4.36 1.48 0.38
C GLY A 38 -4.57 0.14 -0.35
N ASP A 39 -3.90 -0.04 -1.48
CA ASP A 39 -4.00 -1.28 -2.27
C ASP A 39 -3.48 -2.50 -1.47
N GLU A 40 -2.36 -2.36 -0.75
CA GLU A 40 -1.80 -3.43 0.07
C GLU A 40 -2.70 -3.79 1.27
N LEU A 41 -3.28 -2.80 1.94
CA LEU A 41 -4.22 -3.02 3.04
C LEU A 41 -5.49 -3.72 2.57
N SER A 42 -6.05 -3.30 1.43
CA SER A 42 -7.23 -3.96 0.84
C SER A 42 -6.95 -5.42 0.52
N ARG A 43 -5.79 -5.71 -0.10
CA ARG A 43 -5.38 -7.08 -0.42
C ARG A 43 -5.27 -7.97 0.83
N ILE A 44 -4.69 -7.44 1.91
CA ILE A 44 -4.57 -8.18 3.18
C ILE A 44 -5.96 -8.41 3.80
N LEU A 45 -6.84 -7.41 3.74
CA LEU A 45 -8.18 -7.49 4.28
C LEU A 45 -9.02 -8.54 3.54
N GLU A 46 -9.00 -8.54 2.21
CA GLU A 46 -9.67 -9.55 1.36
C GLU A 46 -9.17 -10.96 1.68
N ALA A 47 -7.83 -11.14 1.74
CA ALA A 47 -7.23 -12.43 2.07
C ALA A 47 -7.55 -12.92 3.50
N THR A 48 -7.93 -12.02 4.41
CA THR A 48 -8.32 -12.35 5.78
C THR A 48 -9.80 -12.70 5.87
N ILE A 49 -10.65 -12.05 5.06
CA ILE A 49 -12.10 -12.29 5.01
C ILE A 49 -12.42 -13.63 4.35
N ASP A 50 -11.75 -13.96 3.23
CA ASP A 50 -11.99 -15.22 2.49
C ASP A 50 -11.54 -16.49 3.23
N LYS A 51 -10.82 -16.35 4.35
CA LYS A 51 -10.40 -17.47 5.21
C LYS A 51 -11.36 -17.76 6.37
N LYS A 52 -12.50 -17.08 6.44
CA LYS A 52 -13.59 -17.35 7.38
C LYS A 52 -14.74 -18.10 6.72
#